data_AF-Q0ZNJ9-F1
#
_entry.id   AF-Q0ZNJ9-F1
#
_cell.length_a   1.000
_cell.length_b   1.000
_cell.length_c   1.000
_cell.angle_alpha   90.00
_cell.angle_beta   90.00
_cell.angle_gamma   90.00
#
_symmetry.space_group_name_H-M   'P 1'
#
loop_
_entity.id
_entity.type
_entity.pdbx_description
1 polymer ?
#
loop_
_entity_poly.entity_id
_entity_poly.type
_entity_poly.pdbx_seq_one_letter_code
_entity_poly.pdbx_strand_id
1 'polypeptide(L)' 'FARSDLTVDAIRTSCMPYLKVMDTETDRLSAFFRRNTYISGKYVDESSFSKLNTHI' A
#
# COMPACT_ATOMS: atom_id res chain seq x y z
N PHE A 1 1.31 6.03 1.15
CA PHE A 1 2.19 6.87 1.97
C PHE A 1 1.45 7.27 3.23
N ALA A 2 2.00 7.00 4.42
CA ALA A 2 1.48 7.49 5.70
C ALA A 2 2.55 7.40 6.79
N ARG A 3 2.27 7.87 8.00
CA ARG A 3 3.23 7.90 9.13
C ARG A 3 3.62 6.52 9.65
N SER A 4 2.69 5.57 9.62
CA SER A 4 2.90 4.23 10.16
C SER A 4 3.94 3.48 9.34
N ASP A 5 4.76 2.68 10.02
CA ASP A 5 5.67 1.76 9.33
C ASP A 5 4.92 0.48 8.99
N LEU A 6 4.52 0.34 7.72
CA LEU A 6 3.67 -0.75 7.23
C LEU A 6 4.23 -1.33 5.95
N THR A 7 3.91 -2.60 5.70
CA THR A 7 4.13 -3.27 4.42
C THR A 7 2.85 -3.29 3.59
N VAL A 8 2.97 -3.53 2.28
CA VAL A 8 1.81 -3.74 1.40
C VAL A 8 0.99 -4.95 1.84
N ASP A 9 1.64 -6.00 2.39
CA ASP A 9 0.94 -7.19 2.91
C ASP A 9 0.12 -6.89 4.16
N ALA A 10 0.64 -6.05 5.07
CA ALA A 10 -0.11 -5.60 6.22
C ALA A 10 -1.36 -4.81 5.79
N ILE A 11 -1.21 -3.91 4.81
CA ILE A 11 -2.32 -3.14 4.23
C ILE A 11 -3.34 -4.08 3.57
N ARG A 12 -2.88 -5.03 2.75
CA ARG A 12 -3.74 -6.04 2.11
C ARG A 12 -4.58 -6.77 3.14
N THR A 13 -3.95 -7.23 4.22
CA THR A 13 -4.61 -7.95 5.31
C THR A 13 -5.70 -7.11 5.96
N SER A 14 -5.40 -5.84 6.28
CA SER A 14 -6.37 -4.91 6.86
C SER A 14 -7.54 -4.58 5.91
N CYS A 15 -7.30 -4.57 4.60
CA CYS A 15 -8.34 -4.29 3.61
C CYS A 15 -9.24 -5.50 3.31
N MET A 16 -8.77 -6.73 3.47
CA MET A 16 -9.52 -7.93 3.02
C MET A 16 -10.98 -8.01 3.48
N PRO A 17 -11.34 -7.69 4.75
CA PRO A 17 -12.73 -7.74 5.19
C PRO A 17 -13.68 -6.81 4.41
N TYR A 18 -13.14 -5.79 3.74
CA TYR A 18 -13.91 -4.74 3.08
C TYR A 18 -13.90 -4.84 1.54
N LEU A 19 -12.98 -5.62 0.96
CA LEU A 19 -12.81 -5.72 -0.49
C LEU A 19 -13.89 -6.59 -1.16
N LYS A 20 -14.59 -7.45 -0.41
CA LYS A 20 -15.68 -8.33 -0.90
C LYS A 20 -15.28 -9.15 -2.15
N VAL A 21 -14.02 -9.56 -2.20
CA VAL A 21 -13.43 -10.29 -3.33
C VAL A 21 -13.98 -11.71 -3.34
N MET A 22 -14.43 -12.16 -4.51
CA MET A 22 -14.84 -13.55 -4.74
C MET A 22 -13.62 -14.41 -5.07
N ASP A 23 -13.70 -15.73 -4.84
CA ASP A 23 -12.58 -16.63 -5.13
C ASP A 23 -12.10 -16.54 -6.59
N THR A 24 -13.04 -16.28 -7.53
CA THR A 24 -12.79 -16.08 -8.97
C THR A 24 -12.00 -14.81 -9.30
N GLU A 25 -11.74 -13.96 -8.31
CA GLU A 25 -11.04 -12.69 -8.44
C GLU A 25 -9.65 -12.70 -7.79
N THR A 26 -9.22 -13.82 -7.22
CA THR A 26 -7.94 -13.96 -6.50
C THR A 26 -6.73 -13.53 -7.34
N ASP A 27 -6.71 -13.88 -8.62
CA ASP A 27 -5.62 -13.48 -9.54
C ASP A 27 -5.65 -11.98 -9.83
N ARG A 28 -6.84 -11.40 -10.01
CA ARG A 28 -7.01 -9.95 -10.19
C ARG A 28 -6.57 -9.20 -8.94
N LEU A 29 -6.92 -9.70 -7.75
CA LEU A 29 -6.50 -9.13 -6.48
C LEU A 29 -4.98 -9.18 -6.30
N SER A 30 -4.36 -10.31 -6.65
CA SER A 30 -2.91 -10.46 -6.59
C SER A 30 -2.20 -9.51 -7.57
N ALA A 31 -2.72 -9.39 -8.79
CA ALA A 31 -2.23 -8.45 -9.78
C ALA A 31 -2.46 -6.98 -9.39
N PHE A 32 -3.50 -6.68 -8.62
CA PHE A 32 -3.75 -5.36 -8.03
C PHE A 32 -2.66 -5.03 -7.00
N PHE A 33 -2.48 -5.87 -5.97
CA PHE A 33 -1.50 -5.58 -4.91
C PHE A 33 -0.05 -5.57 -5.41
N ARG A 34 0.29 -6.35 -6.44
CA ARG A 34 1.61 -6.28 -7.10
C ARG A 34 1.93 -4.90 -7.72
N ARG A 35 0.91 -4.12 -8.08
CA ARG A 35 1.06 -2.75 -8.59
C ARG A 35 1.08 -1.70 -7.49
N ASN A 36 0.77 -2.07 -6.25
CA ASN A 36 0.74 -1.16 -5.13
C ASN A 36 2.08 -1.17 -4.40
N THR A 37 2.52 0.00 -3.97
CA THR A 37 3.72 0.18 -3.16
C THR A 37 3.42 1.10 -1.99
N TYR A 38 4.18 0.97 -0.91
CA TYR A 38 4.02 1.81 0.27
C TYR A 38 5.37 2.34 0.74
N ILE A 39 5.39 3.63 1.07
CA ILE A 39 6.49 4.29 1.77
C ILE A 39 5.92 4.95 3.02
N SER A 40 6.56 4.74 4.16
CA SER A 40 6.28 5.45 5.40
C SER A 40 6.98 6.81 5.42
N GLY A 41 6.33 7.84 5.99
CA GLY A 41 6.88 9.19 6.05
C GLY A 41 6.01 10.16 6.86
N LYS A 42 6.62 11.23 7.37
CA LYS A 42 5.92 12.26 8.15
C LYS A 42 5.39 13.36 7.24
N TYR A 43 4.19 13.86 7.52
CA TYR A 43 3.55 14.92 6.73
C TYR A 43 4.16 16.31 6.92
N VAL A 44 5.06 16.48 7.89
CA VAL A 44 5.70 17.75 8.25
C VAL A 44 7.22 17.74 7.99
N ASP A 45 7.69 16.75 7.24
CA ASP A 45 9.11 16.53 6.98
C ASP A 45 9.36 16.46 5.48
N GLU A 46 10.08 17.46 4.95
CA GLU A 46 10.43 17.57 3.54
C GLU A 46 11.16 16.31 3.03
N SER A 47 12.05 15.73 3.85
CA SER A 47 12.81 14.55 3.45
C SER A 47 11.92 13.33 3.19
N SER A 48 10.77 13.24 3.88
CA SER A 48 9.76 12.21 3.65
C SER A 48 9.11 12.37 2.28
N PHE A 49 8.88 13.61 1.81
CA PHE A 49 8.35 13.87 0.48
C PHE A 49 9.40 13.69 -0.62
N SER A 50 10.66 14.05 -0.37
CA SER A 50 11.75 13.76 -1.32
C SER A 50 11.90 12.25 -1.57
N LYS A 51 11.82 11.43 -0.51
CA LYS A 51 11.79 9.96 -0.65
C LYS A 51 10.58 9.47 -1.44
N LEU A 52 9.39 10.03 -1.17
CA LEU A 52 8.18 9.69 -1.91
C LEU A 52 8.33 10.02 -3.40
N ASN A 53 8.88 11.19 -3.74
CA ASN A 53 9.08 11.61 -5.12
C ASN A 53 10.05 10.69 -5.87
N THR A 54 11.16 10.29 -5.25
CA THR A 54 12.12 9.34 -5.87
C THR A 54 11.52 7.96 -6.14
N HIS A 55 10.45 7.59 -5.44
CA HIS A 55 9.78 6.30 -5.58
C HIS A 55 8.67 6.27 -6.65
N ILE A 56 8.20 7.44 -7.10
CA ILE A 56 7.15 7.60 -8.13
C ILE A 56 7.78 7.67 -9.52
#